data_AF-A0A8H7RUZ1-F1
#
_entry.id   AF-A0A8H7RUZ1-F1
#
_cell.length_a   1.000
_cell.length_b   1.000
_cell.length_c   1.000
_cell.angle_alpha   90.00
_cell.angle_beta   90.00
_cell.angle_gamma   90.00
#
_symmetry.space_group_name_H-M   'P 1'
#
loop_
_entity.id
_entity.type
_entity.pdbx_description
1 polymer ?
#
loop_
_entity_poly.entity_id
_entity_poly.type
_entity_poly.pdbx_seq_one_letter_code
_entity_poly.pdbx_strand_id
1 'polypeptide(L)'
;MTNRDEISPEELQELLEIARELKLKANERDRKGIYELPPQILNDLEETNNRILQDTLKQYSKDLLNYEGKQWTKSGAINKAFSYELKRQNVEATTVIQTKYKDGDRLRQAGRATTEIYEDLEFILDNEQAPTKEELENIMEKVRRLAVFNFAMGKTIDNETKEIARKALRLPSSVRYIEDEEDTGKDLAFSPESVQKIQQARYEQAVVRGASNNRRGFQNDGRKHGRSWGSRWNKKPFFGRKDQRPWRNNNNSPHHDEQQTKQP
;
A
#
# COMPACT_ATOMS: atom_id res chain seq x y z
N MET A 1 -27.43 -29.86 57.43
CA MET A 1 -27.27 -30.51 56.12
C MET A 1 -28.29 -29.85 55.20
N THR A 2 -27.87 -28.85 54.43
CA THR A 2 -28.77 -28.12 53.50
C THR A 2 -28.66 -28.77 52.13
N ASN A 3 -29.78 -29.33 51.66
CA ASN A 3 -29.95 -29.95 50.35
C ASN A 3 -29.52 -28.97 49.26
N ARG A 4 -28.60 -29.41 48.39
CA ARG A 4 -28.05 -28.64 47.26
C ARG A 4 -28.75 -28.91 45.93
N ASP A 5 -29.82 -29.70 45.93
CA ASP A 5 -30.32 -30.34 44.70
C ASP A 5 -31.71 -29.90 44.24
N GLU A 6 -32.30 -28.86 44.84
CA GLU A 6 -33.63 -28.38 44.43
C GLU A 6 -33.52 -26.93 43.97
N ILE A 7 -33.07 -26.73 42.73
CA ILE A 7 -33.29 -25.48 42.00
C ILE A 7 -34.81 -25.33 41.85
N SER A 8 -35.35 -24.23 42.36
CA SER A 8 -36.78 -23.93 42.25
C SER A 8 -37.17 -23.85 40.77
N PRO A 9 -38.38 -24.30 40.38
CA PRO A 9 -38.87 -24.13 39.01
C PRO A 9 -38.82 -22.67 38.54
N GLU A 10 -38.95 -21.71 39.45
CA GLU A 10 -38.83 -20.28 39.17
C GLU A 10 -37.39 -19.88 38.86
N GLU A 11 -36.41 -20.36 39.63
CA GLU A 11 -34.98 -20.13 39.41
C GLU A 11 -34.50 -20.77 38.09
N LEU A 12 -35.02 -21.95 37.75
CA LEU A 12 -34.75 -22.61 36.47
C LEU A 12 -35.29 -21.80 35.29
N GLN A 13 -36.47 -21.20 35.46
CA GLN A 13 -37.14 -20.40 34.45
C GLN A 13 -36.40 -19.08 34.23
N GLU A 14 -35.96 -18.43 35.30
CA GLU A 14 -35.13 -17.23 35.28
C GLU A 14 -33.78 -17.50 34.59
N LEU A 15 -33.14 -18.65 34.90
CA LEU A 15 -31.90 -19.07 34.26
C LEU A 15 -32.07 -19.36 32.76
N LEU A 16 -33.21 -19.95 32.36
CA LEU A 16 -33.56 -20.19 30.96
C LEU A 16 -33.81 -18.88 30.20
N GLU A 17 -34.40 -17.89 30.86
CA GLU A 17 -34.69 -16.58 30.28
C GLU A 17 -33.39 -15.79 30.08
N ILE A 18 -32.49 -15.80 31.07
CA ILE A 18 -31.13 -15.27 30.96
C ILE A 18 -30.36 -15.96 29.84
N ALA A 19 -30.43 -17.30 29.74
CA ALA A 19 -29.75 -18.05 28.68
C ALA A 19 -30.28 -17.68 27.29
N ARG A 20 -31.60 -17.45 27.15
CA ARG A 20 -32.19 -16.98 25.88
C ARG A 20 -31.78 -15.55 25.56
N GLU A 21 -31.81 -14.65 26.54
CA GLU A 21 -31.34 -13.26 26.36
C GLU A 21 -29.86 -13.21 25.95
N LEU A 22 -28.99 -14.01 26.58
CA LEU A 22 -27.59 -14.09 26.22
C LEU A 22 -27.41 -14.62 24.80
N LYS A 23 -28.23 -15.58 24.39
CA LYS A 23 -28.22 -16.15 23.03
C LYS A 23 -28.77 -15.16 21.99
N LEU A 24 -29.73 -14.32 22.37
CA LEU A 24 -30.27 -13.24 21.54
C LEU A 24 -29.25 -12.09 21.43
N LYS A 25 -28.70 -11.60 22.53
CA LYS A 25 -27.64 -10.57 22.57
C LYS A 25 -26.37 -11.03 21.82
N ALA A 26 -26.04 -12.32 21.88
CA ALA A 26 -24.95 -12.90 21.08
C ALA A 26 -25.25 -12.89 19.56
N ASN A 27 -26.53 -13.00 19.17
CA ASN A 27 -27.00 -12.94 17.78
C ASN A 27 -27.36 -11.53 17.30
N GLU A 28 -27.50 -10.55 18.20
CA GLU A 28 -27.80 -9.14 17.91
C GLU A 28 -26.56 -8.31 17.53
N ARG A 29 -25.43 -8.96 17.23
CA ARG A 29 -24.43 -8.32 16.37
C ARG A 29 -24.94 -8.31 14.94
N ASP A 30 -25.89 -7.43 14.68
CA ASP A 30 -26.42 -7.16 13.36
C ASP A 30 -25.23 -6.80 12.45
N ARG A 31 -24.88 -7.68 11.50
CA ARG A 31 -23.67 -7.54 10.66
C ARG A 31 -23.64 -6.24 9.84
N LYS A 32 -24.75 -5.49 9.81
CA LYS A 32 -24.94 -4.21 9.12
C LYS A 32 -25.01 -3.01 10.06
N GLY A 33 -24.96 -3.20 11.37
CA GLY A 33 -24.92 -2.13 12.35
C GLY A 33 -23.60 -1.35 12.26
N ILE A 34 -23.68 -0.02 12.40
CA ILE A 34 -22.51 0.81 12.66
C ILE A 34 -22.20 0.68 14.15
N TYR A 35 -20.98 0.24 14.48
CA TYR A 35 -20.53 0.11 15.85
C TYR A 35 -19.49 1.18 16.13
N GLU A 36 -19.66 1.89 17.24
CA GLU A 36 -18.66 2.84 17.73
C GLU A 36 -17.44 2.09 18.24
N LEU A 37 -16.26 2.68 18.04
CA LEU A 37 -15.02 2.16 18.58
C LEU A 37 -15.05 2.23 20.12
N PRO A 38 -14.52 1.22 20.83
CA PRO A 38 -14.31 1.32 22.25
C PRO A 38 -13.54 2.61 22.62
N PRO A 39 -13.95 3.35 23.66
CA PRO A 39 -13.43 4.69 23.94
C PRO A 39 -11.91 4.67 24.18
N GLN A 40 -11.38 3.61 24.78
CA GLN A 40 -9.94 3.48 25.01
C GLN A 40 -9.11 3.38 23.71
N ILE A 41 -9.69 2.82 22.64
CA ILE A 41 -9.04 2.75 21.32
C ILE A 41 -9.18 4.10 20.62
N LEU A 42 -10.36 4.74 20.72
CA LEU A 42 -10.61 6.05 20.13
C LEU A 42 -9.68 7.11 20.73
N ASN A 43 -9.57 7.18 22.05
CA ASN A 43 -8.72 8.14 22.75
C ASN A 43 -7.25 7.95 22.38
N ASP A 44 -6.78 6.71 22.27
CA ASP A 44 -5.42 6.42 21.80
C ASP A 44 -5.17 6.93 20.37
N LEU A 45 -6.19 6.94 19.51
CA LEU A 45 -6.08 7.37 18.11
C LEU A 45 -6.27 8.88 17.89
N GLU A 46 -7.07 9.55 18.73
CA GLU A 46 -7.48 10.95 18.53
C GLU A 46 -6.92 11.92 19.57
N GLU A 47 -6.86 11.52 20.84
CA GLU A 47 -6.44 12.39 21.94
C GLU A 47 -4.93 12.36 22.17
N THR A 48 -4.25 11.30 21.72
CA THR A 48 -2.79 11.25 21.80
C THR A 48 -2.15 12.14 20.74
N ASN A 49 -1.12 12.90 21.15
CA ASN A 49 -0.34 13.69 20.20
C ASN A 49 0.21 12.78 19.09
N ASN A 50 -0.01 13.15 17.83
CA ASN A 50 0.41 12.37 16.66
C ASN A 50 1.88 11.91 16.72
N ARG A 51 2.79 12.75 17.22
CA ARG A 51 4.20 12.38 17.37
C ARG A 51 4.39 11.26 18.40
N ILE A 52 3.69 11.36 19.52
CA ILE A 52 3.72 10.33 20.58
C ILE A 52 3.14 9.04 20.02
N LEU A 53 1.99 9.11 19.34
CA LEU A 53 1.38 7.96 18.68
C LEU A 53 2.36 7.27 17.71
N GLN A 54 3.03 8.03 16.86
CA GLN A 54 4.03 7.49 15.92
C GLN A 54 5.20 6.80 16.64
N ASP A 55 5.68 7.35 17.75
CA ASP A 55 6.78 6.75 18.51
C ASP A 55 6.31 5.48 19.26
N THR A 56 5.09 5.49 19.82
CA THR A 56 4.46 4.31 20.43
C THR A 56 4.28 3.19 19.40
N LEU A 57 3.85 3.50 18.18
CA LEU A 57 3.67 2.52 17.11
C LEU A 57 5.01 1.90 16.67
N LYS A 58 6.06 2.71 16.54
CA LYS A 58 7.42 2.19 16.24
C LYS A 58 7.93 1.29 17.35
N GLN A 59 7.66 1.64 18.60
CA GLN A 59 8.07 0.83 19.74
C GLN A 59 7.30 -0.48 19.76
N TYR A 60 5.98 -0.43 19.58
CA TYR A 60 5.14 -1.61 19.44
C TYR A 60 5.67 -2.57 18.36
N SER A 61 5.97 -2.09 17.15
CA SER A 61 6.55 -2.91 16.09
C SER A 61 7.88 -3.58 16.46
N LYS A 62 8.68 -2.99 17.34
CA LYS A 62 9.96 -3.55 17.81
C LYS A 62 9.78 -4.58 18.91
N ASP A 63 8.76 -4.41 19.74
CA ASP A 63 8.50 -5.27 20.89
C ASP A 63 7.83 -6.59 20.49
N LEU A 64 7.28 -6.67 19.27
CA LEU A 64 6.67 -7.89 18.75
C LEU A 64 7.66 -9.05 18.64
N LEU A 65 7.18 -10.23 19.01
CA LEU A 65 7.90 -11.48 18.82
C LEU A 65 8.15 -11.77 17.33
N ASN A 66 9.30 -12.39 17.06
CA ASN A 66 9.66 -12.83 15.72
C ASN A 66 9.13 -14.24 15.48
N TYR A 67 8.20 -14.36 14.55
CA TYR A 67 7.70 -15.64 14.07
C TYR A 67 8.28 -15.93 12.69
N GLU A 68 9.06 -17.01 12.58
CA GLU A 68 9.53 -17.53 11.30
C GLU A 68 8.61 -18.67 10.83
N GLY A 69 8.03 -18.49 9.65
CA GLY A 69 7.33 -19.55 8.94
C GLY A 69 7.98 -19.80 7.59
N LYS A 70 7.18 -19.82 6.53
CA LYS A 70 7.68 -19.91 5.15
C LYS A 70 8.04 -18.52 4.64
N GLN A 71 8.49 -18.42 3.38
CA GLN A 71 8.91 -17.16 2.74
C GLN A 71 7.89 -16.01 2.87
N TRP A 72 6.59 -16.29 2.98
CA TRP A 72 5.55 -15.28 3.13
C TRP A 72 5.59 -14.53 4.48
N THR A 73 6.23 -15.08 5.51
CA THR A 73 6.45 -14.38 6.79
C THR A 73 7.61 -13.39 6.74
N LYS A 74 8.43 -13.41 5.68
CA LYS A 74 9.58 -12.51 5.49
C LYS A 74 9.18 -11.32 4.61
N SER A 75 9.74 -10.15 4.93
CA SER A 75 9.53 -8.93 4.14
C SER A 75 10.10 -9.10 2.73
N GLY A 76 9.32 -8.74 1.72
CA GLY A 76 9.79 -8.74 0.35
C GLY A 76 10.67 -7.52 0.06
N ALA A 77 11.56 -7.63 -0.94
CA ALA A 77 12.40 -6.54 -1.38
C ALA A 77 12.78 -6.68 -2.86
N ILE A 78 13.14 -5.56 -3.49
CA ILE A 78 13.75 -5.56 -4.83
C ILE A 78 15.23 -5.95 -4.68
N ASN A 79 15.70 -6.83 -5.57
CA ASN A 79 17.13 -7.17 -5.64
C ASN A 79 17.96 -5.92 -5.92
N LYS A 80 18.98 -5.68 -5.09
CA LYS A 80 19.81 -4.46 -5.13
C LYS A 80 20.40 -4.16 -6.51
N ALA A 81 20.72 -5.21 -7.29
CA ALA A 81 21.24 -5.09 -8.65
C ALA A 81 20.29 -4.32 -9.60
N PHE A 82 18.98 -4.42 -9.41
CA PHE A 82 17.98 -3.77 -10.26
C PHE A 82 17.48 -2.43 -9.70
N SER A 83 17.86 -2.06 -8.48
CA SER A 83 17.37 -0.83 -7.83
C SER A 83 17.71 0.44 -8.61
N TYR A 84 18.90 0.50 -9.22
CA TYR A 84 19.30 1.64 -10.04
C TYR A 84 18.53 1.69 -11.36
N GLU A 85 18.43 0.54 -12.04
CA GLU A 85 17.72 0.44 -13.31
C GLU A 85 16.23 0.77 -13.17
N LEU A 86 15.57 0.23 -12.14
CA LEU A 86 14.16 0.49 -11.87
C LEU A 86 13.89 1.98 -11.63
N LYS A 87 14.75 2.64 -10.82
CA LYS A 87 14.65 4.09 -10.59
C LYS A 87 14.85 4.90 -11.86
N ARG A 88 15.82 4.51 -12.69
CA ARG A 88 16.11 5.19 -13.96
C ARG A 88 14.96 5.07 -14.95
N GLN A 89 14.32 3.91 -15.03
CA GLN A 89 13.22 3.66 -15.97
C GLN A 89 11.91 4.29 -15.48
N ASN A 90 11.56 4.12 -14.20
CA ASN A 90 10.30 4.62 -13.67
C ASN A 90 10.38 4.88 -12.14
N VAL A 91 10.64 6.14 -11.78
CA VAL A 91 10.70 6.60 -10.39
C VAL A 91 9.36 6.42 -9.67
N GLU A 92 8.24 6.62 -10.37
CA GLU A 92 6.90 6.48 -9.80
C GLU A 92 6.61 5.02 -9.45
N ALA A 93 6.88 4.09 -10.38
CA ALA A 93 6.74 2.66 -10.13
C ALA A 93 7.65 2.17 -9.00
N THR A 94 8.89 2.67 -8.92
CA THR A 94 9.79 2.34 -7.81
C THR A 94 9.17 2.73 -6.46
N THR A 95 8.59 3.93 -6.40
CA THR A 95 7.92 4.44 -5.19
C THR A 95 6.76 3.53 -4.79
N VAL A 96 5.89 3.19 -5.74
CA VAL A 96 4.72 2.33 -5.51
C VAL A 96 5.16 0.93 -5.03
N ILE A 97 6.17 0.33 -5.65
CA ILE A 97 6.67 -0.99 -5.25
C ILE A 97 7.19 -0.97 -3.81
N GLN A 98 7.96 0.06 -3.43
CA GLN A 98 8.47 0.20 -2.07
C GLN A 98 7.34 0.36 -1.05
N THR A 99 6.33 1.19 -1.34
CA THR A 99 5.15 1.33 -0.49
C THR A 99 4.42 -0.01 -0.32
N LYS A 100 4.23 -0.78 -1.39
CA LYS A 100 3.59 -2.11 -1.30
C LYS A 100 4.36 -3.10 -0.43
N TYR A 101 5.69 -3.11 -0.50
CA TYR A 101 6.49 -3.94 0.41
C TYR A 101 6.35 -3.50 1.87
N LYS A 102 6.31 -2.19 2.13
CA LYS A 102 6.08 -1.62 3.46
C LYS A 102 4.69 -1.97 4.00
N ASP A 103 3.64 -1.86 3.19
CA ASP A 103 2.27 -2.24 3.56
C ASP A 103 2.17 -3.72 3.89
N GLY A 104 2.82 -4.57 3.08
CA GLY A 104 2.91 -5.99 3.37
C GLY A 104 3.64 -6.28 4.68
N ASP A 105 4.66 -5.49 5.04
CA ASP A 105 5.35 -5.64 6.34
C ASP A 105 4.47 -5.24 7.52
N ARG A 106 3.68 -4.16 7.41
CA ARG A 106 2.67 -3.76 8.41
C ARG A 106 1.67 -4.89 8.67
N LEU A 107 1.18 -5.55 7.62
CA LEU A 107 0.29 -6.71 7.76
C LEU A 107 0.97 -7.90 8.46
N ARG A 108 2.27 -8.14 8.20
CA ARG A 108 3.03 -9.17 8.92
C ARG A 108 3.21 -8.83 10.39
N GLN A 109 3.40 -7.56 10.75
CA GLN A 109 3.46 -7.13 12.15
C GLN A 109 2.12 -7.39 12.86
N ALA A 110 0.99 -7.03 12.23
CA ALA A 110 -0.34 -7.37 12.74
C ALA A 110 -0.52 -8.90 12.89
N GLY A 111 -0.02 -9.67 11.92
CA GLY A 111 0.01 -11.14 11.99
C GLY A 111 0.78 -11.65 13.21
N ARG A 112 2.00 -11.16 13.45
CA ARG A 112 2.83 -11.54 14.62
C ARG A 112 2.14 -11.21 15.94
N ALA A 113 1.57 -10.02 16.06
CA ALA A 113 0.79 -9.62 17.23
C ALA A 113 -0.43 -10.52 17.46
N THR A 114 -1.13 -10.89 16.38
CA THR A 114 -2.28 -11.80 16.46
C THR A 114 -1.84 -13.20 16.88
N THR A 115 -0.69 -13.68 16.40
CA THR A 115 -0.12 -14.96 16.81
C THR A 115 0.25 -14.96 18.29
N GLU A 116 0.84 -13.89 18.81
CA GLU A 116 1.13 -13.77 20.24
C GLU A 116 -0.14 -13.84 21.09
N ILE A 117 -1.21 -13.13 20.70
CA ILE A 117 -2.51 -13.22 21.38
C ILE A 117 -3.10 -14.64 21.28
N TYR A 118 -2.93 -15.31 20.14
CA TYR A 118 -3.39 -16.68 19.96
C TYR A 118 -2.66 -17.64 20.93
N GLU A 119 -1.34 -17.53 21.07
CA GLU A 119 -0.55 -18.34 21.99
C GLU A 119 -0.93 -18.07 23.46
N ASP A 120 -1.17 -16.82 23.84
CA ASP A 120 -1.66 -16.48 25.19
C ASP A 120 -3.04 -17.13 25.47
N LEU A 121 -3.94 -17.13 24.49
CA LEU A 121 -5.26 -17.75 24.61
C LEU A 121 -5.18 -19.28 24.63
N GLU A 122 -4.32 -19.88 23.81
CA GLU A 122 -4.05 -21.32 23.81
C GLU A 122 -3.52 -21.78 25.17
N PHE A 123 -2.58 -21.01 25.74
CA PHE A 123 -2.09 -21.25 27.10
C PHE A 123 -3.20 -21.22 28.15
N ILE A 124 -4.13 -20.27 28.07
CA ILE A 124 -5.28 -20.21 28.99
C ILE A 124 -6.21 -21.41 28.79
N LEU A 125 -6.44 -21.85 27.55
CA LEU A 125 -7.32 -22.97 27.25
C LEU A 125 -6.74 -24.32 27.70
N ASP A 126 -5.42 -24.48 27.58
CA ASP A 126 -4.71 -25.69 27.99
C ASP A 126 -4.52 -25.77 29.52
N ASN A 127 -4.68 -24.65 30.23
CA ASN A 127 -4.68 -24.63 31.68
C ASN A 127 -6.00 -25.17 32.25
N GLU A 128 -5.92 -26.17 33.14
CA GLU A 128 -7.08 -26.71 33.84
C GLU A 128 -7.71 -25.72 34.84
N GLN A 129 -6.97 -24.66 35.20
CA GLN A 129 -7.42 -23.62 36.13
C GLN A 129 -8.09 -22.48 35.36
N ALA A 130 -9.12 -21.89 35.97
CA ALA A 130 -9.76 -20.70 35.42
C ALA A 130 -8.74 -19.56 35.27
N PRO A 131 -8.74 -18.82 34.15
CA PRO A 131 -7.80 -17.74 33.93
C PRO A 131 -7.95 -16.67 35.00
N THR A 132 -6.81 -16.15 35.45
CA THR A 132 -6.78 -15.03 36.37
C THR A 132 -7.24 -13.75 35.67
N LYS A 133 -7.76 -12.80 36.44
CA LYS A 133 -8.15 -11.49 35.92
C LYS A 133 -6.97 -10.78 35.24
N GLU A 134 -5.77 -10.92 35.80
CA GLU A 134 -4.55 -10.28 35.30
C GLU A 134 -4.14 -10.83 33.92
N GLU A 135 -4.24 -12.14 33.70
CA GLU A 135 -3.99 -12.76 32.39
C GLU A 135 -4.95 -12.24 31.32
N LEU A 136 -6.25 -12.16 31.66
CA LEU A 136 -7.26 -11.62 30.75
C LEU A 136 -7.08 -10.12 30.48
N GLU A 137 -6.68 -9.34 31.48
CA GLU A 137 -6.37 -7.92 31.33
C GLU A 137 -5.15 -7.70 30.43
N ASN A 138 -4.12 -8.54 30.53
CA ASN A 138 -2.95 -8.49 29.66
C ASN A 138 -3.31 -8.80 28.20
N ILE A 139 -4.11 -9.84 27.95
CA ILE A 139 -4.61 -10.16 26.60
C ILE A 139 -5.46 -9.02 26.05
N MET A 140 -6.35 -8.45 26.87
CA MET A 140 -7.18 -7.31 26.46
C MET A 140 -6.33 -6.09 26.09
N GLU A 141 -5.26 -5.82 26.83
CA GLU A 141 -4.31 -4.75 26.51
C GLU A 141 -3.55 -5.01 25.21
N LYS A 142 -3.09 -6.25 24.95
CA LYS A 142 -2.46 -6.63 23.68
C LYS A 142 -3.42 -6.44 22.50
N VAL A 143 -4.69 -6.84 22.65
CA VAL A 143 -5.74 -6.66 21.63
C VAL A 143 -6.01 -5.17 21.39
N ARG A 144 -6.08 -4.36 22.45
CA ARG A 144 -6.26 -2.91 22.35
C ARG A 144 -5.12 -2.25 21.56
N ARG A 145 -3.86 -2.57 21.90
CA ARG A 145 -2.67 -2.07 21.19
C ARG A 145 -2.64 -2.51 19.73
N LEU A 146 -3.01 -3.76 19.45
CA LEU A 146 -3.13 -4.27 18.08
C LEU A 146 -4.20 -3.52 17.28
N ALA A 147 -5.35 -3.24 17.88
CA ALA A 147 -6.41 -2.46 17.24
C ALA A 147 -5.96 -1.04 16.92
N VAL A 148 -5.36 -0.33 17.90
CA VAL A 148 -4.78 1.00 17.71
C VAL A 148 -3.73 0.98 16.60
N PHE A 149 -2.83 -0.01 16.62
CA PHE A 149 -1.82 -0.18 15.59
C PHE A 149 -2.43 -0.32 14.19
N ASN A 150 -3.43 -1.19 14.03
CA ASN A 150 -4.07 -1.43 12.73
C ASN A 150 -4.81 -0.20 12.19
N PHE A 151 -5.58 0.50 13.03
CA PHE A 151 -6.27 1.72 12.60
C PHE A 151 -5.30 2.86 12.27
N ALA A 152 -4.26 3.04 13.08
CA ALA A 152 -3.23 4.06 12.82
C ALA A 152 -2.42 3.74 11.55
N MET A 153 -2.12 2.46 11.30
CA MET A 153 -1.49 2.04 10.04
C MET A 153 -2.41 2.28 8.84
N GLY A 154 -3.72 2.06 8.98
CA GLY A 154 -4.73 2.44 7.97
C GLY A 154 -4.61 3.90 7.57
N LYS A 155 -4.71 4.82 8.54
CA LYS A 155 -4.53 6.27 8.31
C LYS A 155 -3.19 6.59 7.62
N THR A 156 -2.13 5.87 7.97
CA THR A 156 -0.81 6.06 7.36
C THR A 156 -0.78 5.62 5.89
N ILE A 157 -1.43 4.51 5.55
CA ILE A 157 -1.55 4.00 4.17
C ILE A 157 -2.37 4.97 3.32
N ASP A 158 -3.46 5.50 3.86
CA ASP A 158 -4.30 6.48 3.16
C ASP A 158 -3.48 7.73 2.84
N ASN A 159 -2.75 8.28 3.82
CA ASN A 159 -1.86 9.42 3.62
C ASN A 159 -0.74 9.15 2.60
N GLU A 160 -0.10 7.98 2.65
CA GLU A 160 0.91 7.59 1.65
C GLU A 160 0.29 7.47 0.24
N THR A 161 -0.96 7.01 0.14
CA THR A 161 -1.70 6.91 -1.12
C THR A 161 -2.09 8.29 -1.66
N LYS A 162 -2.55 9.21 -0.80
CA LYS A 162 -2.81 10.62 -1.15
C LYS A 162 -1.55 11.27 -1.73
N GLU A 163 -0.39 11.03 -1.12
CA GLU A 163 0.90 11.53 -1.62
C GLU A 163 1.30 10.96 -2.98
N ILE A 164 1.05 9.67 -3.22
CA ILE A 164 1.28 9.05 -4.54
C ILE A 164 0.35 9.68 -5.59
N ALA A 165 -0.93 9.90 -5.25
CA ALA A 165 -1.90 10.52 -6.14
C ALA A 165 -1.53 11.97 -6.48
N ARG A 166 -1.12 12.77 -5.47
CA ARG A 166 -0.63 14.15 -5.66
C ARG A 166 0.55 14.22 -6.62
N LYS A 167 1.51 13.31 -6.49
CA LYS A 167 2.68 13.21 -7.40
C LYS A 167 2.26 12.85 -8.82
N ALA A 168 1.40 11.85 -8.98
CA ALA A 168 0.92 11.40 -10.29
C ALA A 168 0.12 12.48 -11.04
N LEU A 169 -0.68 13.28 -10.33
CA LEU A 169 -1.51 14.34 -10.91
C LEU A 169 -0.75 15.62 -11.30
N ARG A 170 0.56 15.69 -10.99
CA ARG A 170 1.45 16.82 -11.32
C ARG A 170 0.82 18.17 -10.99
N LEU A 171 0.32 18.30 -9.75
CA LEU A 171 -0.40 19.50 -9.33
C LEU A 171 0.48 20.76 -9.45
N PRO A 172 -0.09 21.92 -9.83
CA PRO A 172 0.63 23.19 -9.83
C PRO A 172 1.26 23.49 -8.46
N SER A 173 2.41 24.14 -8.46
CA SER A 173 3.15 24.44 -7.22
C SER A 173 2.35 25.25 -6.20
N SER A 174 1.40 26.08 -6.65
CA SER A 174 0.49 26.87 -5.82
C SER A 174 -0.50 26.04 -4.99
N VAL A 175 -0.72 24.78 -5.38
CA VAL A 175 -1.72 23.89 -4.78
C VAL A 175 -1.07 22.65 -4.15
N ARG A 176 0.26 22.61 -4.14
CA ARG A 176 1.02 21.45 -3.65
C ARG A 176 0.90 21.24 -2.13
N TYR A 177 0.45 22.25 -1.39
CA TYR A 177 0.40 22.28 0.07
C TYR A 177 -1.01 22.56 0.62
N ILE A 178 -2.07 22.27 -0.13
CA ILE A 178 -3.41 22.39 0.46
C ILE A 178 -3.58 21.24 1.45
N GLU A 179 -3.59 21.59 2.73
CA GLU A 179 -4.07 20.71 3.79
C GLU A 179 -5.57 20.52 3.55
N ASP A 180 -5.97 19.28 3.24
CA ASP A 180 -7.36 18.91 3.10
C ASP A 180 -7.98 18.89 4.50
N GLU A 181 -8.89 19.83 4.82
CA GLU A 181 -9.78 19.66 5.97
C GLU A 181 -10.59 18.38 5.76
N GLU A 182 -10.51 17.46 6.72
CA GLU A 182 -11.22 16.19 6.74
C GLU A 182 -12.71 16.44 6.98
N ASP A 183 -13.45 16.85 5.95
CA ASP A 183 -14.91 16.84 6.04
C ASP A 183 -15.57 16.48 4.71
N THR A 184 -15.56 15.18 4.40
CA THR A 184 -16.63 14.54 3.65
C THR A 184 -16.70 13.08 4.09
N GLY A 185 -17.90 12.51 4.26
CA GLY A 185 -18.12 11.13 4.71
C GLY A 185 -17.51 10.01 3.84
N LYS A 186 -16.73 10.35 2.81
CA LYS A 186 -15.78 9.45 2.12
C LYS A 186 -14.38 10.07 2.23
N ASP A 187 -13.39 9.28 2.64
CA ASP A 187 -11.99 9.71 2.64
C ASP A 187 -11.46 9.82 1.21
N LEU A 188 -11.62 10.99 0.60
CA LEU A 188 -11.14 11.29 -0.74
C LEU A 188 -9.70 11.79 -0.68
N ALA A 189 -8.94 11.55 -1.75
CA ALA A 189 -7.55 12.01 -1.80
C ALA A 189 -7.38 13.54 -1.86
N PHE A 190 -8.47 14.24 -2.16
CA PHE A 190 -8.59 15.69 -2.16
C PHE A 190 -10.00 16.06 -1.67
N SER A 191 -10.11 17.06 -0.82
CA SER A 191 -11.41 17.63 -0.45
C SER A 191 -12.07 18.32 -1.67
N PRO A 192 -13.40 18.50 -1.69
CA PRO A 192 -14.08 19.24 -2.76
C PRO A 192 -13.49 20.66 -2.94
N GLU A 193 -13.12 21.31 -1.84
CA GLU A 193 -12.48 22.63 -1.85
C GLU A 193 -11.09 22.58 -2.49
N SER A 194 -10.26 21.59 -2.13
CA SER A 194 -8.96 21.37 -2.77
C SER A 194 -9.08 21.09 -4.25
N VAL A 195 -10.07 20.32 -4.68
CA VAL A 195 -10.35 20.08 -6.11
C VAL A 195 -10.67 21.39 -6.82
N GLN A 196 -11.50 22.25 -6.24
CA GLN A 196 -11.83 23.55 -6.81
C GLN A 196 -10.58 24.43 -6.96
N LYS A 197 -9.74 24.50 -5.91
CA LYS A 197 -8.46 25.22 -5.95
C LYS A 197 -7.50 24.65 -7.00
N ILE A 198 -7.42 23.31 -7.16
CA ILE A 198 -6.64 22.65 -8.22
C ILE A 198 -7.12 23.09 -9.60
N GLN A 199 -8.44 23.05 -9.84
CA GLN A 199 -9.02 23.40 -11.13
C GLN A 199 -8.80 24.87 -11.47
N GLN A 200 -8.99 25.76 -10.50
CA GLN A 200 -8.72 27.19 -10.67
C GLN A 200 -7.25 27.44 -11.01
N ALA A 201 -6.32 26.86 -10.25
CA ALA A 201 -4.89 27.02 -10.52
C ALA A 201 -4.48 26.49 -11.90
N ARG A 202 -5.07 25.36 -12.34
CA ARG A 202 -4.85 24.82 -13.70
C ARG A 202 -5.37 25.76 -14.77
N TYR A 203 -6.54 26.35 -14.56
CA TYR A 203 -7.13 27.34 -15.46
C TYR A 203 -6.24 28.60 -15.55
N GLU A 204 -5.83 29.16 -14.42
CA GLU A 204 -4.94 30.32 -14.36
C GLU A 204 -3.59 30.04 -15.05
N GLN A 205 -2.98 28.88 -14.79
CA GLN A 205 -1.76 28.47 -15.50
C GLN A 205 -1.98 28.33 -17.02
N ALA A 206 -3.12 27.77 -17.44
CA ALA A 206 -3.45 27.64 -18.86
C ALA A 206 -3.64 29.01 -19.53
N VAL A 207 -4.29 29.96 -18.87
CA VAL A 207 -4.46 31.35 -19.34
C VAL A 207 -3.11 32.06 -19.46
N VAL A 208 -2.25 31.97 -18.44
CA VAL A 208 -0.90 32.56 -18.47
C VAL A 208 -0.05 31.93 -19.57
N ARG A 209 -0.11 30.60 -19.76
CA ARG A 209 0.59 29.90 -20.83
C ARG A 209 0.06 30.26 -22.22
N GLY A 210 -1.26 30.42 -22.37
CA GLY A 210 -1.88 30.92 -23.60
C GLY A 210 -1.46 32.35 -23.93
N ALA A 211 -1.47 33.25 -22.94
CA ALA A 211 -1.09 34.65 -23.11
C ALA A 211 0.40 34.85 -23.42
N SER A 212 1.27 33.99 -22.86
CA SER A 212 2.71 34.01 -23.11
C SER A 212 3.09 33.39 -24.47
N ASN A 213 2.38 32.34 -24.92
CA ASN A 213 2.58 31.78 -26.26
C ASN A 213 2.05 32.69 -27.37
N ASN A 214 1.04 33.52 -27.10
CA ASN A 214 0.50 34.46 -28.09
C ASN A 214 1.44 35.63 -28.43
N ARG A 215 2.55 35.82 -27.67
CA ARG A 215 3.59 36.81 -27.99
C ARG A 215 4.61 36.34 -29.03
N ARG A 216 4.56 35.10 -29.51
CA ARG A 216 5.46 34.58 -30.58
C ARG A 216 4.79 34.49 -31.96
N GLY A 217 3.62 35.11 -32.15
CA GLY A 217 2.82 35.02 -33.37
C GLY A 217 2.61 36.31 -34.15
N PHE A 218 3.34 37.39 -33.85
CA PHE A 218 3.27 38.65 -34.60
C PHE A 218 4.63 39.00 -35.18
N GLN A 219 5.02 38.30 -36.25
CA GLN A 219 5.99 38.77 -37.24
C GLN A 219 5.49 38.36 -38.64
N ASN A 220 4.68 39.25 -39.20
CA ASN A 220 4.61 39.62 -40.62
C ASN A 220 6.06 39.83 -41.14
N ASP A 221 6.51 39.66 -42.38
CA ASP A 221 5.90 39.48 -43.70
C ASP A 221 7.06 39.12 -44.68
N GLY A 222 6.76 38.46 -45.79
CA GLY A 222 7.53 38.60 -47.03
C GLY A 222 8.61 37.55 -47.35
N ARG A 223 8.22 36.51 -48.10
CA ARG A 223 8.68 36.29 -49.50
C ARG A 223 8.04 35.05 -50.15
N LYS A 224 7.40 35.32 -51.28
CA LYS A 224 6.83 34.39 -52.26
C LYS A 224 7.86 33.39 -52.79
N HIS A 225 7.43 32.14 -52.99
CA HIS A 225 7.60 31.27 -54.17
C HIS A 225 6.93 29.93 -53.79
N GLY A 226 5.87 29.41 -54.40
CA GLY A 226 5.47 29.43 -55.80
C GLY A 226 5.67 28.03 -56.39
N ARG A 227 4.56 27.26 -56.51
CA ARG A 227 4.37 26.03 -57.32
C ARG A 227 5.03 24.77 -56.73
N SER A 228 4.37 23.62 -56.59
CA SER A 228 3.63 22.89 -57.62
C SER A 228 2.61 21.91 -57.01
N TRP A 229 1.39 21.95 -57.54
CA TRP A 229 0.39 20.89 -57.44
C TRP A 229 0.79 19.75 -58.39
N GLY A 230 0.83 18.51 -57.89
CA GLY A 230 1.10 17.32 -58.70
C GLY A 230 0.60 16.06 -58.01
N SER A 231 -0.67 15.73 -58.26
CA SER A 231 -1.31 14.51 -57.83
C SER A 231 -0.87 13.33 -58.72
N ARG A 232 -0.81 12.13 -58.11
CA ARG A 232 -1.12 10.81 -58.68
C ARG A 232 -0.06 9.95 -59.43
N TRP A 233 0.16 8.77 -58.84
CA TRP A 233 0.19 7.41 -59.42
C TRP A 233 1.50 6.83 -59.99
N ASN A 234 1.85 5.66 -59.43
CA ASN A 234 2.47 4.48 -60.04
C ASN A 234 3.64 4.65 -61.03
N LYS A 235 4.81 4.13 -60.65
CA LYS A 235 5.43 2.95 -61.31
C LYS A 235 6.76 2.58 -60.63
N LYS A 236 6.85 1.34 -60.14
CA LYS A 236 8.11 0.58 -60.12
C LYS A 236 8.49 0.23 -61.57
N PRO A 237 9.80 0.07 -61.84
CA PRO A 237 10.34 -1.20 -62.37
C PRO A 237 11.57 -1.62 -61.51
N PHE A 238 11.83 -2.85 -61.06
CA PHE A 238 11.80 -4.22 -61.62
C PHE A 238 12.66 -4.41 -62.89
N PHE A 239 13.83 -5.05 -62.69
CA PHE A 239 14.96 -5.44 -63.59
C PHE A 239 16.06 -4.37 -63.83
N GLY A 240 17.38 -4.62 -63.64
CA GLY A 240 18.19 -5.80 -63.25
C GLY A 240 19.54 -5.37 -62.61
N ARG A 241 20.16 -6.09 -61.66
CA ARG A 241 21.18 -7.16 -61.81
C ARG A 241 22.25 -6.81 -62.88
N LYS A 242 23.57 -6.81 -62.67
CA LYS A 242 24.57 -7.58 -61.88
C LYS A 242 25.82 -6.68 -61.74
N ASP A 243 26.62 -6.76 -60.69
CA ASP A 243 27.83 -7.60 -60.73
C ASP A 243 28.14 -8.29 -59.40
N GLN A 244 28.30 -9.61 -59.51
CA GLN A 244 29.05 -10.47 -58.61
C GLN A 244 30.44 -10.64 -59.22
N ARG A 245 31.49 -10.74 -58.40
CA ARG A 245 32.49 -11.83 -58.48
C ARG A 245 33.45 -11.87 -57.26
N PRO A 246 34.11 -13.02 -56.96
CA PRO A 246 33.92 -13.70 -55.67
C PRO A 246 35.20 -14.39 -55.09
N TRP A 247 35.02 -15.14 -53.99
CA TRP A 247 35.82 -16.27 -53.43
C TRP A 247 37.27 -16.07 -52.94
N ARG A 248 37.51 -16.39 -51.66
CA ARG A 248 38.14 -17.67 -51.28
C ARG A 248 37.98 -17.99 -49.79
N ASN A 249 37.28 -19.10 -49.54
CA ASN A 249 37.29 -19.90 -48.31
C ASN A 249 38.37 -20.99 -48.48
N ASN A 250 39.15 -21.29 -47.43
CA ASN A 250 39.12 -22.56 -46.68
C ASN A 250 40.46 -22.90 -45.98
N ASN A 251 40.32 -23.18 -44.68
CA ASN A 251 41.00 -24.12 -43.79
C ASN A 251 42.19 -24.97 -44.32
N ASN A 252 43.27 -25.04 -43.51
CA ASN A 252 43.62 -26.24 -42.72
C ASN A 252 44.81 -25.97 -41.75
N SER A 253 44.66 -26.41 -40.50
CA SER A 253 45.69 -26.62 -39.42
C SER A 253 46.73 -27.71 -39.81
N PRO A 254 47.71 -28.20 -38.98
CA PRO A 254 47.97 -28.07 -37.52
C PRO A 254 49.47 -28.04 -37.05
N HIS A 255 49.74 -27.88 -35.73
CA HIS A 255 50.73 -28.64 -34.90
C HIS A 255 51.01 -28.00 -33.52
N HIS A 256 50.75 -28.72 -32.41
CA HIS A 256 51.69 -29.29 -31.38
C HIS A 256 52.41 -28.24 -30.51
N ASP A 257 52.48 -28.28 -29.16
CA ASP A 257 52.43 -29.35 -28.15
C ASP A 257 52.04 -28.76 -26.76
N GLU A 258 51.18 -29.39 -25.95
CA GLU A 258 51.50 -30.28 -24.79
C GLU A 258 52.28 -29.58 -23.65
N GLN A 259 52.03 -29.70 -22.35
CA GLN A 259 51.29 -30.56 -21.42
C GLN A 259 51.37 -29.79 -20.05
N GLN A 260 50.62 -29.97 -18.96
CA GLN A 260 50.20 -31.18 -18.27
C GLN A 260 49.24 -30.80 -17.11
N THR A 261 48.24 -31.64 -16.87
CA THR A 261 47.34 -31.70 -15.72
C THR A 261 48.01 -32.29 -14.47
N LYS A 262 47.53 -31.96 -13.26
CA LYS A 262 46.94 -32.95 -12.30
C LYS A 262 46.51 -32.30 -10.96
N GLN A 263 45.26 -32.58 -10.59
CA GLN A 263 44.73 -32.68 -9.21
C GLN A 263 45.07 -34.09 -8.67
N PRO A 264 44.90 -34.43 -7.37
CA PRO A 264 43.90 -33.96 -6.39
C PRO A 264 44.40 -33.03 -5.29
#